data_AF-A0A1X6Z2R0-F1
#
_entry.id   AF-A0A1X6Z2R0-F1
#
_cell.length_a   1.000
_cell.length_b   1.000
_cell.length_c   1.000
_cell.angle_alpha   90.00
_cell.angle_beta   90.00
_cell.angle_gamma   90.00
#
_symmetry.space_group_name_H-M   'P 1'
#
loop_
_entity.id
_entity.type
_entity.pdbx_description
1 polymer ?
#
loop_
_entity_poly.entity_id
_entity_poly.type
_entity_poly.pdbx_seq_one_letter_code
_entity_poly.pdbx_strand_id
1 'polypeptide(L)'
;MRASPNPEQLEVIQSISGPLLVVAGPGSGKTFCLVERVANILVSTKVLPERILVSTFTEKAAKELVTRITTRLGGLERLGNPLDLTVGTLHSIFLKLLEEFRAYTRIQKKLHCAGPIRSAVFFVPTSQRVQRHRRH
;
A
#
# COMPACT_ATOMS: atom_id res chain seq x y z
N MET A 1 4.67 22.34 16.71
CA MET A 1 5.99 22.87 16.29
C MET A 1 6.37 22.15 14.99
N ARG A 2 6.48 22.85 13.86
CA ARG A 2 6.95 22.22 12.60
C ARG A 2 8.47 22.03 12.74
N ALA A 3 8.94 20.79 12.73
CA ALA A 3 10.36 20.50 12.69
C ALA A 3 10.88 20.81 11.28
N SER A 4 11.91 21.63 11.17
CA SER A 4 12.59 21.89 9.90
C SER A 4 13.47 20.68 9.54
N PRO A 5 13.48 20.22 8.27
CA PRO A 5 14.36 19.15 7.84
C PRO A 5 15.82 19.56 7.99
N ASN A 6 16.67 18.62 8.40
CA ASN A 6 18.11 18.79 8.26
C ASN A 6 18.55 18.65 6.78
N PRO A 7 19.81 18.92 6.41
CA PRO A 7 20.26 18.86 5.02
C PRO A 7 20.03 17.50 4.34
N GLU A 8 20.32 16.38 5.01
CA GLU A 8 20.13 15.02 4.46
C GLU A 8 18.64 14.70 4.24
N GLN A 9 17.79 15.10 5.19
CA GLN A 9 16.35 14.95 5.07
C GLN A 9 15.79 15.80 3.93
N LEU A 10 16.32 17.02 3.76
CA LEU A 10 15.93 17.92 2.70
C LEU A 10 16.26 17.34 1.32
N GLU A 11 17.43 16.74 1.16
CA GLU A 11 17.83 16.04 -0.07
C GLU A 11 16.84 14.91 -0.42
N VAL A 12 16.49 14.08 0.58
CA VAL A 12 15.47 13.03 0.41
C VAL A 12 14.11 13.61 0.03
N ILE A 13 13.71 14.75 0.61
CA ILE A 13 12.41 15.39 0.31
C ILE A 13 12.39 15.97 -1.10
N GLN A 14 13.50 16.55 -1.56
CA GLN A 14 13.60 17.26 -2.84
C GLN A 14 13.84 16.33 -4.04
N SER A 15 14.36 15.12 -3.83
CA SER A 15 14.71 14.18 -4.89
C SER A 15 13.47 13.54 -5.57
N ILE A 16 12.61 14.30 -6.25
CA ILE A 16 11.32 13.84 -6.80
C ILE A 16 11.40 13.06 -8.13
N SER A 17 12.58 12.96 -8.73
CA SER A 17 12.79 12.27 -10.01
C SER A 17 13.53 10.95 -9.83
N GLY A 18 13.12 9.93 -10.57
CA GLY A 18 13.77 8.61 -10.58
C GLY A 18 13.61 7.81 -9.28
N PRO A 19 14.18 6.59 -9.25
CA PRO A 19 14.18 5.74 -8.06
C PRO A 19 15.13 6.30 -6.99
N LEU A 20 14.72 6.25 -5.72
CA LEU A 20 15.53 6.65 -4.57
C LEU A 20 15.49 5.56 -3.49
N LEU A 21 16.67 5.09 -3.06
CA LEU A 21 16.83 4.21 -1.90
C LEU A 21 17.41 5.02 -0.74
N VAL A 22 16.70 5.05 0.40
CA VAL A 22 17.14 5.75 1.60
C VAL A 22 17.51 4.72 2.67
N VAL A 23 18.78 4.68 3.05
CA VAL A 23 19.28 3.86 4.16
C VAL A 23 19.33 4.73 5.41
N ALA A 24 18.56 4.39 6.45
CA ALA A 24 18.50 5.23 7.64
C ALA A 24 18.25 4.46 8.94
N GLY A 25 18.98 4.79 10.01
CA GLY A 25 18.87 4.17 11.33
C GLY A 25 17.62 4.60 12.12
N PRO A 26 17.28 3.92 13.23
CA PRO A 26 16.17 4.34 14.11
C PRO A 26 16.26 5.83 14.49
N GLY A 27 15.12 6.52 14.59
CA GLY A 27 15.10 7.94 14.96
C GLY A 27 15.51 8.95 13.88
N SER A 28 15.97 8.51 12.70
CA SER A 28 16.44 9.38 11.60
C SER A 28 15.36 10.24 10.91
N GLY A 29 14.10 10.15 11.33
CA GLY A 29 13.00 10.89 10.72
C GLY A 29 12.49 10.31 9.39
N LYS A 30 12.65 9.01 9.11
CA LYS A 30 12.13 8.33 7.90
C LYS A 30 10.67 8.68 7.59
N THR A 31 9.80 8.55 8.59
CA THR A 31 8.36 8.84 8.44
C THR A 31 8.13 10.32 8.12
N PHE A 32 8.88 11.22 8.74
CA PHE A 32 8.81 12.65 8.46
C PHE A 32 9.23 12.95 7.02
N CYS A 33 10.37 12.42 6.58
CA CYS A 33 10.86 12.58 5.21
C CYS A 33 9.86 12.05 4.19
N LEU A 34 9.25 10.89 4.44
CA LEU A 34 8.25 10.31 3.54
C LEU A 34 7.03 11.23 3.40
N VAL A 35 6.49 11.74 4.51
CA VAL A 35 5.32 12.63 4.51
C VAL A 35 5.63 13.95 3.78
N GLU A 36 6.76 14.57 4.09
CA GLU A 36 7.17 15.82 3.42
C GLU A 36 7.49 15.59 1.95
N ARG A 37 8.09 14.45 1.58
CA ARG A 37 8.36 14.09 0.18
C ARG A 37 7.07 13.91 -0.61
N VAL A 38 6.05 13.23 -0.05
CA VAL A 38 4.73 13.11 -0.68
C VAL A 38 4.12 14.50 -0.91
N ALA A 39 4.15 15.35 0.12
CA ALA A 39 3.66 16.73 0.00
C ALA A 39 4.45 17.51 -1.07
N ASN A 40 5.77 17.37 -1.12
CA ASN A 40 6.61 18.02 -2.10
C ASN A 40 6.29 17.54 -3.53
N ILE A 41 6.09 16.24 -3.76
CA ILE A 41 5.68 15.71 -5.08
C ILE A 41 4.37 16.37 -5.53
N LEU A 42 3.36 16.43 -4.65
CA LEU A 42 2.07 17.03 -4.98
C LEU A 42 2.16 18.54 -5.25
N VAL A 43 3.00 19.26 -4.50
CA VAL A 43 3.17 20.72 -4.63
C VAL A 43 4.01 21.10 -5.85
N SER A 44 5.11 20.38 -6.09
CA SER A 44 6.11 20.74 -7.10
C SER A 44 5.81 20.15 -8.48
N THR A 45 4.85 19.23 -8.58
CA THR A 45 4.49 18.57 -9.84
C THR A 45 2.99 18.68 -10.11
N LYS A 46 2.56 18.18 -11.28
CA LYS A 46 1.13 18.05 -11.63
C LYS A 46 0.57 16.65 -11.32
N VAL A 47 1.26 15.87 -10.48
CA VAL A 47 0.82 14.53 -10.07
C VAL A 47 -0.39 14.67 -9.15
N LEU A 48 -1.47 13.96 -9.49
CA LEU A 48 -2.67 13.90 -8.65
C LEU A 48 -2.48 12.90 -7.50
N PRO A 49 -3.12 13.12 -6.33
CA PRO A 49 -3.08 12.22 -5.18
C PRO A 49 -3.33 10.74 -5.50
N GLU A 50 -4.32 10.46 -6.35
CA GLU A 50 -4.69 9.12 -6.83
C GLU A 50 -3.56 8.37 -7.57
N ARG A 51 -2.53 9.09 -8.02
CA ARG A 51 -1.35 8.51 -8.68
C ARG A 51 -0.19 8.23 -7.73
N ILE A 52 -0.36 8.47 -6.42
CA ILE A 52 0.64 8.19 -5.40
C ILE A 52 0.21 6.97 -4.59
N LEU A 53 1.13 6.00 -4.51
CA LEU A 53 1.00 4.81 -3.67
C LEU A 53 2.06 4.83 -2.57
N VAL A 54 1.62 4.59 -1.34
CA VAL A 54 2.47 4.48 -0.15
C VAL A 54 2.19 3.16 0.56
N SER A 55 3.20 2.30 0.64
CA SER A 55 3.08 1.01 1.33
C SER A 55 3.92 0.96 2.62
N THR A 56 3.44 0.21 3.61
CA THR A 56 4.18 -0.09 4.84
C THR A 56 3.91 -1.52 5.31
N PHE A 57 4.64 -1.98 6.33
CA PHE A 57 4.55 -3.37 6.82
C PHE A 57 3.33 -3.64 7.70
N THR A 58 2.76 -2.63 8.34
CA THR A 58 1.66 -2.83 9.30
C THR A 58 0.48 -1.91 9.03
N GLU A 59 -0.73 -2.43 9.27
CA GLU A 59 -1.98 -1.66 9.18
C GLU A 59 -1.98 -0.45 10.13
N LYS A 60 -1.35 -0.57 11.30
CA LYS A 60 -1.21 0.54 12.24
C LYS A 60 -0.38 1.68 11.63
N ALA A 61 0.76 1.36 11.04
CA ALA A 61 1.61 2.36 10.38
C ALA A 61 0.91 2.97 9.16
N ALA A 62 0.12 2.18 8.42
CA ALA A 62 -0.64 2.69 7.28
C ALA A 62 -1.66 3.74 7.71
N LYS A 63 -2.45 3.46 8.76
CA LYS A 63 -3.40 4.42 9.34
C LYS A 63 -2.71 5.68 9.84
N GLU A 64 -1.58 5.52 10.52
CA GLU A 64 -0.79 6.65 10.99
C GLU A 64 -0.26 7.52 9.83
N LEU A 65 0.20 6.90 8.76
CA LEU A 65 0.64 7.60 7.54
C LEU A 65 -0.51 8.38 6.90
N VAL A 66 -1.70 7.79 6.78
CA VAL A 66 -2.90 8.50 6.28
C VAL A 66 -3.15 9.76 7.12
N THR A 67 -3.21 9.63 8.45
CA THR A 67 -3.42 10.79 9.33
C THR A 67 -2.33 11.85 9.12
N ARG A 68 -1.05 11.47 9.13
CA ARG A 68 0.07 12.40 8.98
C ARG A 68 0.05 13.13 7.63
N ILE A 69 -0.22 12.42 6.54
CA ILE A 69 -0.31 12.99 5.19
C ILE A 69 -1.50 13.93 5.09
N THR A 70 -2.69 13.51 5.52
CA THR A 70 -3.90 14.34 5.48
C THR A 70 -3.73 15.60 6.33
N THR A 71 -3.17 15.49 7.54
CA THR A 71 -2.85 16.67 8.36
C THR A 71 -1.82 17.58 7.68
N ARG A 72 -0.81 17.01 7.03
CA ARG A 72 0.22 17.79 6.34
C ARG A 72 -0.32 18.53 5.11
N LEU A 73 -1.27 17.92 4.41
CA LEU A 73 -1.94 18.49 3.24
C LEU A 73 -3.15 19.35 3.60
N GLY A 74 -3.59 19.35 4.86
CA GLY A 74 -4.62 20.25 5.37
C GLY A 74 -4.25 21.71 5.10
N GLY A 75 -5.08 22.40 4.32
CA GLY A 75 -4.81 23.76 3.82
C GLY A 75 -4.23 23.84 2.40
N LEU A 76 -4.02 22.70 1.73
CA LEU A 76 -3.60 22.60 0.33
C LEU A 76 -4.71 22.02 -0.57
N GLU A 77 -5.95 22.46 -0.37
CA GLU A 77 -7.15 21.92 -1.06
C GLU A 77 -7.06 21.95 -2.59
N ARG A 78 -6.25 22.86 -3.15
CA ARG A 78 -5.98 22.96 -4.59
C ARG A 78 -5.25 21.74 -5.17
N LEU A 79 -4.65 20.90 -4.33
CA LEU A 79 -3.89 19.72 -4.74
C LEU A 79 -4.75 18.45 -4.88
N GLY A 80 -6.07 18.56 -4.65
CA GLY A 80 -6.99 17.42 -4.62
C GLY A 80 -7.21 16.89 -3.21
N ASN A 81 -7.99 15.81 -3.10
CA ASN A 81 -8.34 15.21 -1.82
C ASN A 81 -7.21 14.26 -1.35
N PRO A 82 -6.56 14.52 -0.20
CA PRO A 82 -5.54 13.63 0.37
C PRO A 82 -6.03 12.20 0.64
N LEU A 83 -7.33 11.99 0.76
CA LEU A 83 -7.91 10.66 0.97
C LEU A 83 -7.89 9.80 -0.31
N ASP A 84 -7.58 10.39 -1.47
CA ASP A 84 -7.48 9.66 -2.73
C ASP A 84 -6.10 8.97 -2.89
N LEU A 85 -5.12 9.27 -2.02
CA LEU A 85 -3.86 8.53 -1.99
C LEU A 85 -4.10 7.06 -1.66
N THR A 86 -3.41 6.16 -2.36
CA THR A 86 -3.40 4.74 -2.00
C THR A 86 -2.37 4.49 -0.92
N VAL A 87 -2.81 4.42 0.34
CA VAL A 87 -1.94 4.12 1.50
C VAL A 87 -2.37 2.81 2.15
N GLY A 88 -1.45 1.86 2.31
CA GLY A 88 -1.80 0.54 2.87
C GLY A 88 -0.62 -0.36 3.16
N THR A 89 -0.92 -1.62 3.47
CA THR A 89 0.09 -2.68 3.40
C THR A 89 0.14 -3.24 1.99
N LEU A 90 1.24 -3.92 1.62
CA LEU A 90 1.30 -4.59 0.32
C LEU A 90 0.13 -5.58 0.13
N HIS A 91 -0.26 -6.29 1.20
CA HIS A 91 -1.40 -7.21 1.17
C HIS A 91 -2.72 -6.52 0.84
N SER A 92 -3.05 -5.42 1.53
CA SER A 92 -4.31 -4.70 1.29
C SER A 92 -4.33 -4.01 -0.08
N ILE A 93 -3.19 -3.48 -0.52
CA ILE A 93 -3.04 -2.90 -1.86
C ILE A 93 -3.23 -3.96 -2.95
N PHE A 94 -2.57 -5.11 -2.84
CA PHE A 94 -2.69 -6.17 -3.83
C PHE A 94 -4.10 -6.78 -3.85
N LEU A 95 -4.76 -6.90 -2.70
CA LEU A 95 -6.15 -7.32 -2.64
C LEU A 95 -7.06 -6.34 -3.40
N LYS A 96 -6.89 -5.03 -3.20
CA LYS A 96 -7.65 -3.99 -3.92
C LYS A 96 -7.44 -4.10 -5.44
N LEU A 97 -6.20 -4.29 -5.89
CA LEU A 97 -5.89 -4.50 -7.31
C LEU A 97 -6.56 -5.77 -7.88
N LEU A 98 -6.53 -6.88 -7.13
CA LEU A 98 -7.18 -8.12 -7.56
C LEU A 98 -8.70 -7.97 -7.65
N GLU A 99 -9.31 -7.20 -6.75
CA GLU A 99 -10.74 -6.91 -6.79
C GLU A 99 -11.11 -6.00 -7.98
N GLU A 100 -10.29 -4.98 -8.25
CA GLU A 100 -10.47 -4.05 -9.37
C GLU A 100 -10.34 -4.74 -10.74
N PHE A 101 -9.31 -5.56 -10.93
CA PHE A 101 -9.05 -6.26 -12.19
C PHE A 101 -9.65 -7.68 -12.22
N ARG A 102 -10.59 -7.98 -11.33
CA ARG A 102 -11.13 -9.35 -11.17
C ARG A 102 -11.62 -9.95 -12.48
N ALA A 103 -12.28 -9.15 -13.33
CA ALA A 103 -12.80 -9.57 -14.63
C ALA A 103 -11.72 -10.12 -15.59
N TYR A 104 -10.46 -9.73 -15.41
CA TYR A 104 -9.31 -10.18 -16.19
C TYR A 104 -8.58 -11.37 -15.56
N THR A 105 -9.06 -11.87 -14.43
CA THR A 105 -8.47 -13.01 -13.73
C THR A 105 -9.41 -14.22 -13.77
N ARG A 106 -8.85 -15.42 -13.64
CA ARG A 106 -9.65 -16.66 -13.51
C ARG A 106 -10.31 -16.81 -12.14
N ILE A 107 -10.30 -15.78 -11.30
CA ILE A 107 -10.81 -15.81 -9.92
C ILE A 107 -12.33 -15.62 -9.96
N GLN A 108 -13.07 -16.73 -10.08
CA GLN A 108 -14.51 -16.72 -10.32
C GLN A 108 -15.38 -16.38 -9.09
N LYS A 109 -14.83 -16.34 -7.86
CA LYS A 109 -15.58 -16.08 -6.60
C LYS A 109 -14.95 -14.95 -5.78
N LYS A 110 -15.72 -14.38 -4.84
CA LYS A 110 -15.23 -13.37 -3.88
C LYS A 110 -14.00 -13.94 -3.15
N LEU A 111 -12.88 -13.25 -3.19
CA LEU A 111 -11.64 -13.72 -2.58
C LEU A 111 -11.75 -13.59 -1.06
N HIS A 112 -11.64 -14.71 -0.35
CA HIS A 112 -11.55 -14.70 1.11
C HIS A 112 -10.09 -14.95 1.49
N CYS A 113 -9.44 -13.93 2.06
CA CYS A 113 -8.14 -14.12 2.70
C CYS A 113 -8.35 -14.94 3.96
N ALA A 114 -7.91 -16.20 3.95
CA ALA A 114 -7.88 -17.00 5.16
C ALA A 114 -6.95 -16.30 6.17
N GLY A 115 -7.42 -16.12 7.40
CA GLY A 115 -6.61 -15.57 8.49
C GLY A 115 -5.38 -16.45 8.77
N PRO A 116 -4.42 -15.96 9.58
CA PRO A 116 -3.24 -16.75 9.94
C PRO A 116 -3.67 -18.11 10.50
N ILE A 117 -3.14 -19.18 9.91
CA ILE A 117 -3.42 -20.56 10.29
C ILE A 117 -2.89 -20.77 11.73
N ARG A 118 -3.78 -20.85 12.73
CA ARG A 118 -3.40 -21.23 14.11
C ARG A 118 -3.36 -22.75 14.33
N SER A 119 -3.91 -23.54 13.41
CA SER A 119 -3.73 -24.99 13.32
C SER A 119 -4.27 -25.46 11.98
N ALA A 120 -3.47 -26.20 11.21
CA ALA A 120 -3.88 -26.73 9.92
C ALA A 120 -4.80 -27.94 10.11
N VAL A 121 -6.04 -27.87 9.61
CA VAL A 121 -6.81 -29.05 9.21
C VAL A 121 -6.99 -28.94 7.70
N PHE A 122 -6.18 -29.68 6.95
CA PHE A 122 -6.35 -29.83 5.51
C PHE A 122 -7.46 -30.87 5.29
N PHE A 123 -8.63 -30.43 4.83
CA PHE A 123 -9.63 -31.35 4.29
C PHE A 123 -9.40 -31.47 2.79
N VAL A 124 -8.73 -32.55 2.36
CA VAL A 124 -8.69 -32.93 0.95
C VAL A 124 -9.97 -33.72 0.67
N PRO A 125 -10.92 -33.22 -0.14
CA PRO A 125 -12.01 -34.05 -0.60
C PRO A 125 -11.44 -35.17 -1.48
N THR A 126 -11.53 -36.42 -1.04
CA THR A 126 -11.26 -37.59 -1.87
C THR A 126 -12.22 -37.57 -3.05
N SER A 127 -11.64 -37.49 -4.25
CA SER A 127 -12.31 -37.49 -5.55
C SER A 127 -13.36 -38.60 -5.69
N GLN A 128 -14.42 -38.27 -6.43
CA GLN A 128 -15.42 -39.19 -6.95
C GLN A 128 -14.75 -40.45 -7.53
N ARG A 129 -15.22 -41.63 -7.12
CA ARG A 129 -14.92 -42.89 -7.81
C ARG A 129 -15.41 -42.79 -9.25
N VAL A 130 -14.48 -42.63 -10.18
CA VAL A 130 -14.67 -42.91 -11.60
C VAL A 130 -15.15 -44.36 -11.74
N GLN A 131 -16.34 -44.53 -12.33
CA GLN A 131 -16.89 -45.81 -12.77
C GLN A 131 -15.88 -46.51 -13.69
N ARG A 132 -15.41 -47.70 -13.30
CA ARG A 132 -14.82 -48.65 -14.24
C ARG A 132 -15.94 -49.50 -14.84
N HIS A 133 -16.27 -49.22 -16.10
CA HIS A 133 -16.86 -50.19 -17.01
C HIS A 133 -16.02 -51.48 -16.96
N ARG A 134 -16.62 -52.59 -16.51
CA ARG A 134 -16.16 -53.92 -16.92
C ARG A 134 -16.95 -54.31 -18.16
N ARG A 135 -16.24 -54.48 -19.27
CA ARG A 135 -16.69 -55.31 -20.39
C ARG A 135 -16.61 -56.77 -19.97
N HIS A 136 -17.51 -57.55 -20.56
CA HIS A 136 -17.75 -59.00 -20.48
C HIS A 136 -18.85 -59.40 -19.51
#